data_AF-A0A661PRH1-F1
#
_entry.id   AF-A0A661PRH1-F1
#
_cell.length_a   1.000
_cell.length_b   1.000
_cell.length_c   1.000
_cell.angle_alpha   90.00
_cell.angle_beta   90.00
_cell.angle_gamma   90.00
#
_symmetry.space_group_name_H-M   'P 1'
#
loop_
_entity.id
_entity.type
_entity.pdbx_description
1 polymer ?
#
loop_
_entity_poly.entity_id
_entity_poly.type
_entity_poly.pdbx_seq_one_letter_code
_entity_poly.pdbx_strand_id
1 'polypeptide(L)'
;MSEQITCAESDELRKGLKPWASCTNYVGGEVINPPPFPPHTQTEWSDDDRVVRLIDTLDADGCRHQAVEIDMKEDDDVDDTSW
;
A
#
# COMPACT_ATOMS: atom_id res chain seq x y z
N MET A 1 12.45 0.89 3.09
CA MET A 1 12.06 1.22 4.48
C MET A 1 10.66 1.84 4.46
N SER A 2 9.88 1.82 5.55
CA SER A 2 8.54 2.44 5.60
C SER A 2 8.55 3.73 6.43
N GLU A 3 8.08 4.84 5.85
CA GLU A 3 7.94 6.14 6.51
C GLU A 3 6.45 6.48 6.71
N GLN A 4 6.10 6.96 7.91
CA GLN A 4 4.75 7.47 8.17
C GLN A 4 4.67 8.92 7.70
N ILE A 5 3.69 9.21 6.86
CA ILE A 5 3.54 10.53 6.22
C ILE A 5 2.19 11.16 6.56
N THR A 6 2.09 12.47 6.36
CA THR A 6 0.86 13.24 6.55
C THR A 6 -0.15 13.01 5.42
N CYS A 7 -1.40 13.41 5.64
CA CYS A 7 -2.43 13.35 4.59
C CYS A 7 -2.05 14.17 3.35
N ALA A 8 -1.44 15.35 3.55
CA ALA A 8 -1.03 16.21 2.44
C ALA A 8 0.08 15.57 1.59
N GLU A 9 1.05 14.93 2.22
CA GLU A 9 2.11 14.17 1.51
C GLU A 9 1.52 12.97 0.76
N SER A 10 0.58 12.24 1.37
CA SER A 10 -0.14 11.15 0.70
C SER A 10 -0.88 11.64 -0.54
N ASP A 11 -1.62 12.75 -0.44
CA ASP A 11 -2.37 13.31 -1.57
C ASP A 11 -1.44 13.75 -2.73
N GLU A 12 -0.26 14.30 -2.43
CA GLU A 12 0.73 14.62 -3.45
C GLU A 12 1.32 13.36 -4.11
N LEU A 13 1.67 12.34 -3.33
CA LEU A 13 2.20 11.08 -3.86
C LEU A 13 1.19 10.39 -4.78
N ARG A 14 -0.10 10.35 -4.42
CA ARG A 14 -1.15 9.71 -5.24
C ARG A 14 -1.26 10.25 -6.67
N LYS A 15 -0.87 11.51 -6.93
CA LYS A 15 -1.02 12.12 -8.27
C LYS A 15 -0.23 11.39 -9.36
N GLY A 16 0.80 10.64 -8.99
CA GLY A 16 1.63 9.84 -9.90
C GLY A 16 1.40 8.33 -9.83
N LEU A 17 0.62 7.84 -8.86
CA LEU A 17 0.46 6.41 -8.62
C LEU A 17 -0.85 5.87 -9.19
N LYS A 18 -0.86 4.57 -9.50
CA LYS A 18 -2.05 3.80 -9.88
C LYS A 18 -2.48 2.95 -8.69
N PRO A 19 -3.79 2.75 -8.46
CA PRO A 19 -4.25 1.80 -7.45
C PRO A 19 -3.85 0.38 -7.85
N TRP A 20 -3.22 -0.34 -6.93
CA TRP A 20 -2.74 -1.71 -7.13
C TRP A 20 -3.66 -2.73 -6.47
N ALA A 21 -3.98 -2.52 -5.20
CA ALA A 21 -4.82 -3.42 -4.42
C ALA A 21 -5.65 -2.64 -3.41
N SER A 22 -6.81 -3.19 -3.03
CA SER A 22 -7.62 -2.65 -1.95
C SER A 22 -8.25 -3.80 -1.17
N CYS A 23 -8.23 -3.68 0.16
CA CYS A 23 -8.82 -4.65 1.07
C CYS A 23 -9.64 -3.89 2.12
N THR A 24 -10.86 -4.36 2.38
CA THR A 24 -11.75 -3.81 3.40
C THR A 24 -12.32 -4.93 4.25
N ASN A 25 -12.45 -4.69 5.55
CA ASN A 25 -13.20 -5.59 6.43
C ASN A 25 -14.67 -5.15 6.59
N TYR A 26 -15.14 -4.12 5.88
CA TYR A 26 -16.50 -3.61 5.99
C TYR A 26 -17.31 -3.92 4.74
N VAL A 27 -18.26 -4.86 4.84
CA VAL A 27 -19.03 -5.37 3.69
C VAL A 27 -20.51 -5.46 4.06
N GLY A 28 -21.39 -4.93 3.20
CA GLY A 28 -22.84 -5.03 3.39
C GLY A 28 -23.37 -4.32 4.63
N GLY A 29 -22.63 -3.35 5.17
CA GLY A 29 -22.98 -2.65 6.42
C GLY A 29 -22.42 -3.30 7.69
N GLU A 30 -21.68 -4.40 7.56
CA GLU A 30 -21.15 -5.19 8.68
C GLU A 30 -19.62 -5.28 8.64
N VAL A 31 -19.00 -5.46 9.82
CA VAL A 31 -17.56 -5.72 9.95
C VAL A 31 -17.31 -7.21 9.95
N ILE A 32 -16.48 -7.68 9.02
CA ILE A 32 -15.93 -9.04 9.00
C ILE A 32 -14.99 -9.18 10.20
N ASN A 33 -15.20 -10.22 11.01
CA ASN A 33 -14.54 -10.43 12.32
C ASN A 33 -14.76 -9.24 13.28
N PRO A 34 -16.01 -9.04 13.73
CA PRO A 34 -16.37 -7.98 14.67
C PRO A 34 -15.69 -8.24 16.05
N PRO A 35 -15.70 -7.25 16.97
CA PRO A 35 -14.66 -6.84 17.91
C PRO A 35 -13.50 -7.80 18.27
N PRO A 36 -12.25 -7.31 18.32
CA PRO A 36 -11.88 -5.91 18.61
C PRO A 36 -11.58 -5.02 17.40
N PHE A 37 -11.76 -5.50 16.16
CA PHE A 37 -11.33 -4.78 14.96
C PHE A 37 -12.39 -3.76 14.48
N PRO A 38 -12.06 -2.46 14.37
CA PRO A 38 -12.96 -1.48 13.78
C PRO A 38 -13.08 -1.68 12.25
N PRO A 39 -14.09 -1.07 11.60
CA PRO A 39 -14.12 -0.97 10.15
C PRO A 39 -12.84 -0.31 9.63
N HIS A 40 -12.18 -0.91 8.65
CA HIS A 40 -11.03 -0.33 7.97
C HIS A 40 -11.04 -0.63 6.48
N THR A 41 -10.41 0.26 5.72
CA THR A 41 -10.06 0.02 4.32
C THR A 41 -8.59 0.35 4.13
N GLN A 42 -7.85 -0.60 3.57
CA GLN A 42 -6.47 -0.44 3.15
C GLN A 42 -6.43 -0.35 1.63
N THR A 43 -5.76 0.67 1.09
CA THR A 43 -5.51 0.79 -0.35
C THR A 43 -4.01 0.91 -0.59
N GLU A 44 -3.52 0.11 -1.53
CA GLU A 44 -2.15 0.14 -1.99
C GLU A 44 -2.07 0.82 -3.36
N TRP A 45 -1.06 1.68 -3.53
CA TRP A 45 -0.79 2.38 -4.78
C TRP A 45 0.65 2.12 -5.23
N SER A 46 0.87 2.04 -6.54
CA SER A 46 2.19 1.82 -7.15
C SER A 46 2.31 2.56 -8.48
N ASP A 47 3.52 2.84 -8.94
CA ASP A 47 3.79 3.25 -10.32
C ASP A 47 4.65 2.20 -11.05
N ASP A 48 4.86 2.39 -12.36
CA ASP A 48 5.55 1.43 -13.24
C ASP A 48 7.09 1.61 -13.21
N ASP A 49 7.60 2.77 -12.75
CA ASP A 49 9.01 3.19 -12.87
C ASP A 49 9.77 3.22 -11.53
N ARG A 50 9.04 3.30 -10.42
CA ARG A 50 9.49 3.40 -9.03
C ARG A 50 8.61 2.48 -8.19
N VAL A 51 9.22 1.64 -7.38
CA VAL A 51 8.46 0.76 -6.48
C VAL A 51 8.12 1.50 -5.19
N VAL A 52 7.44 2.64 -5.33
CA VAL A 52 6.86 3.35 -4.19
C VAL A 52 5.49 2.73 -3.93
N ARG A 53 5.40 1.94 -2.86
CA ARG A 53 4.13 1.43 -2.36
C ARG A 53 3.60 2.42 -1.33
N LEU A 54 2.54 3.14 -1.67
CA LEU A 54 1.77 3.95 -0.71
C LEU A 54 0.66 3.09 -0.13
N ILE A 55 0.57 3.03 1.20
CA ILE A 55 -0.47 2.30 1.94
C ILE A 55 -1.31 3.32 2.69
N ASP A 56 -2.57 3.45 2.28
CA ASP A 56 -3.55 4.29 2.95
C ASP A 56 -4.52 3.41 3.74
N THR A 57 -4.58 3.62 5.06
CA THR A 57 -5.54 2.97 5.93
C THR A 57 -6.51 4.01 6.47
N LEU A 58 -7.80 3.82 6.22
CA LEU A 58 -8.87 4.59 6.82
C LEU A 58 -9.62 3.70 7.82
N ASP A 59 -9.71 4.12 9.07
CA ASP A 59 -10.53 3.47 10.10
C ASP A 59 -11.20 4.47 11.06
N ALA A 60 -11.71 3.98 12.19
CA ALA A 60 -12.40 4.79 13.21
C ALA A 60 -11.53 5.88 13.85
N ASP A 61 -10.20 5.70 13.89
CA ASP A 61 -9.26 6.65 14.48
C ASP A 61 -8.76 7.69 13.45
N GLY A 62 -9.13 7.53 12.18
CA GLY A 62 -8.81 8.45 11.09
C GLY A 62 -7.96 7.82 9.99
N CYS A 63 -7.25 8.66 9.24
CA CYS A 63 -6.38 8.22 8.15
C CYS A 63 -4.95 7.99 8.64
N ARG A 64 -4.34 6.88 8.22
CA ARG A 64 -2.92 6.59 8.39
C ARG A 64 -2.30 6.30 7.03
N HIS A 65 -1.16 6.93 6.76
CA HIS A 65 -0.48 6.87 5.49
C HIS A 65 0.96 6.40 5.69
N GLN A 66 1.38 5.42 4.91
CA GLN A 66 2.74 4.89 4.94
C GLN A 66 3.29 4.81 3.52
N ALA A 67 4.46 5.40 3.30
CA ALA A 67 5.22 5.22 2.07
C ALA A 67 6.28 4.14 2.29
N VAL A 68 6.32 3.14 1.40
CA VAL A 68 7.31 2.07 1.43
C VAL A 68 8.09 2.11 0.12
N GLU A 69 9.38 2.41 0.23
CA GLU A 69 10.32 2.21 -0.88
C GLU A 69 10.73 0.74 -0.89
N ILE A 70 10.48 0.08 -2.03
CA ILE A 70 10.92 -1.28 -2.29
C ILE A 70 12.07 -1.19 -3.31
N ASP A 71 13.26 -1.63 -2.92
CA ASP A 71 14.34 -1.79 -3.90
C ASP A 71 13.99 -2.99 -4.78
N MET A 72 13.76 -2.78 -6.09
CA MET A 72 13.98 -3.88 -7.02
C MET A 72 15.48 -4.15 -6.98
N LYS A 73 15.88 -5.19 -6.27
CA LYS A 73 17.06 -5.89 -6.77
C LYS A 73 16.64 -6.43 -8.13
N GLU A 74 17.23 -5.89 -9.19
CA GLU A 74 17.33 -6.64 -10.43
C GLU A 74 17.73 -8.05 -10.01
N ASP A 75 16.89 -9.04 -10.30
CA ASP A 75 17.31 -10.43 -10.24
C ASP A 75 18.55 -10.49 -11.14
N ASP A 76 19.74 -10.49 -10.52
CA ASP A 76 21.00 -10.75 -11.20
C ASP A 76 20.74 -12.00 -12.05
N ASP A 77 20.82 -11.80 -13.36
CA ASP A 77 20.74 -12.85 -14.36
C ASP A 77 21.45 -14.09 -13.81
N VAL A 78 20.68 -15.14 -13.52
CA VAL A 78 21.28 -16.45 -13.29
C VAL A 78 21.83 -16.87 -14.64
N ASP A 79 23.11 -16.56 -14.79
CA ASP A 79 24.00 -16.86 -15.90
C ASP A 79 23.70 -18.26 -16.43
N ASP A 80 23.24 -18.29 -17.68
CA ASP A 80 23.22 -19.45 -18.55
C ASP A 80 24.65 -20.01 -18.65
N THR A 81 24.97 -20.93 -17.76
CA THR A 81 26.15 -21.80 -17.87
C THR A 81 25.69 -23.23 -18.15
N SER A 82 25.35 -23.44 -19.42
CA SER A 82 26.00 -24.42 -20.30
C SER A 82 25.95 -25.92 -19.96
N TRP A 83 25.24 -26.65 -20.85
CA TRP A 83 25.46 -28.01 -21.41
C TRP A 83 25.52 -29.23 -20.48
#